data_AF-A0A920NI08-F1
#
_entry.id   AF-A0A920NI08-F1
#
_cell.length_a   1.000
_cell.length_b   1.000
_cell.length_c   1.000
_cell.angle_alpha   90.00
_cell.angle_beta   90.00
_cell.angle_gamma   90.00
#
_symmetry.space_group_name_H-M   'P 1'
#
loop_
_entity.id
_entity.type
_entity.pdbx_description
1 polymer ?
#
loop_
_entity_poly.entity_id
_entity_poly.type
_entity_poly.pdbx_seq_one_letter_code
_entity_poly.pdbx_strand_id
1 'polypeptide(L)'
;MGNIKTTQAKAKGKFGVLGEKTISRGKKGTLHQRRQASSFLLDEVVVKKLFDEIAPRYSDRPGGYTRLTKIGQRQGDAAEMAVLELVE
;
A
#
# COMPACT_ATOMS: atom_id res chain seq x y z
N MET A 1 -1.94 -12.53 3.01
CA MET A 1 -1.91 -11.05 3.00
C MET A 1 -0.95 -10.57 1.92
N GLY A 2 -1.18 -9.37 1.37
CA GLY A 2 -0.32 -8.81 0.32
C GLY A 2 0.98 -8.25 0.88
N ASN A 3 2.11 -8.73 0.37
CA ASN A 3 3.43 -8.18 0.64
C ASN A 3 4.22 -8.00 -0.67
N ILE A 4 5.17 -7.08 -0.66
CA ILE A 4 6.09 -6.87 -1.78
C ILE A 4 7.52 -6.79 -1.27
N LYS A 5 8.45 -7.40 -2.01
CA LYS A 5 9.89 -7.24 -1.78
C LYS A 5 10.43 -6.17 -2.72
N THR A 6 11.06 -5.14 -2.18
CA THR A 6 11.61 -4.04 -2.98
C THR A 6 12.79 -3.40 -2.26
N THR A 7 13.41 -2.38 -2.86
CA THR A 7 14.48 -1.66 -2.19
C THR A 7 13.93 -0.82 -1.04
N GLN A 8 14.70 -0.67 0.04
CA GLN A 8 14.31 0.09 1.22
C GLN A 8 13.87 1.52 0.87
N ALA A 9 14.59 2.17 -0.05
CA ALA A 9 14.25 3.51 -0.52
C ALA A 9 12.87 3.58 -1.20
N LYS A 10 12.54 2.60 -2.06
CA LYS A 10 11.24 2.54 -2.74
C LYS A 10 10.11 2.19 -1.77
N ALA A 11 10.36 1.25 -0.86
CA ALA A 11 9.42 0.83 0.17
C ALA A 11 9.04 1.99 1.10
N LYS A 12 10.04 2.70 1.65
CA LYS A 12 9.83 3.85 2.55
C LYS A 12 9.27 5.07 1.82
N GLY A 13 9.65 5.27 0.56
CA GLY A 13 9.21 6.40 -0.25
C GLY A 13 7.88 6.14 -0.94
N LYS A 14 7.93 5.97 -2.26
CA LYS A 14 6.75 5.94 -3.12
C LYS A 14 5.73 4.89 -2.69
N PHE A 15 6.14 3.66 -2.40
CA PHE A 15 5.18 2.57 -2.16
C PHE A 15 4.49 2.67 -0.81
N GLY A 16 5.21 2.92 0.28
CA GLY A 16 4.61 3.08 1.61
C GLY A 16 3.65 4.27 1.65
N VAL A 17 4.07 5.43 1.15
CA VAL A 17 3.23 6.64 1.13
C VAL A 17 1.97 6.44 0.29
N LEU A 18 2.07 5.76 -0.86
CA LEU A 18 0.91 5.47 -1.70
C LEU A 18 -0.02 4.44 -1.06
N GLY A 19 0.51 3.40 -0.41
CA GLY A 19 -0.29 2.41 0.31
C GLY A 19 -1.16 3.08 1.39
N GLU A 20 -0.52 3.89 2.25
CA GLU A 20 -1.21 4.63 3.30
C GLU A 20 -2.32 5.55 2.77
N LYS A 21 -1.99 6.35 1.74
CA LYS A 21 -2.94 7.29 1.15
C LYS A 21 -4.10 6.57 0.46
N THR A 22 -3.81 5.51 -0.27
CA THR A 22 -4.82 4.75 -1.03
C THR A 22 -5.82 4.09 -0.10
N ILE A 23 -5.36 3.47 1.00
CA ILE A 23 -6.24 2.89 2.02
C ILE A 23 -7.05 3.98 2.72
N SER A 24 -6.42 5.11 3.06
CA SER A 24 -7.12 6.26 3.65
C SER A 24 -8.24 6.82 2.75
N ARG A 25 -8.01 6.87 1.43
CA ARG A 25 -9.04 7.27 0.45
C ARG A 25 -10.16 6.22 0.38
N GLY A 26 -9.79 4.94 0.40
CA GLY A 26 -10.70 3.81 0.45
C GLY A 26 -11.69 3.92 1.62
N LYS A 27 -11.19 4.24 2.82
CA LYS A 27 -12.01 4.38 4.05
C LYS A 27 -13.10 5.45 3.94
N LYS A 28 -12.88 6.50 3.15
CA LYS A 28 -13.88 7.56 2.94
C LYS A 28 -15.04 7.12 2.04
N GLY A 29 -14.83 6.14 1.17
CA GLY A 29 -15.90 5.49 0.41
C GLY A 29 -16.64 6.31 -0.67
N THR A 30 -16.36 7.60 -0.85
CA THR A 30 -17.14 8.45 -1.79
C THR A 30 -16.78 8.22 -3.26
N LEU A 31 -17.70 8.55 -4.18
CA LEU A 31 -17.49 8.47 -5.63
C LEU A 31 -16.25 9.27 -6.08
N HIS A 32 -16.04 10.44 -5.48
CA HIS A 32 -14.85 11.27 -5.74
C HIS A 32 -13.56 10.51 -5.39
N GLN A 33 -13.53 9.81 -4.26
CA GLN A 33 -12.37 9.03 -3.83
C GLN A 33 -12.15 7.79 -4.71
N ARG A 34 -13.22 7.12 -5.14
CA ARG A 34 -13.14 6.04 -6.13
C ARG A 34 -12.51 6.53 -7.44
N ARG A 35 -12.96 7.67 -7.98
CA ARG A 35 -12.37 8.27 -9.20
C ARG A 35 -10.89 8.63 -9.03
N GLN A 36 -10.51 9.21 -7.89
CA GLN A 36 -9.11 9.52 -7.58
C GLN A 36 -8.22 8.28 -7.40
N ALA A 37 -8.79 7.15 -6.95
CA ALA A 37 -8.07 5.89 -6.87
C ALA A 37 -7.93 5.25 -8.27
N SER A 38 -8.98 5.28 -9.08
CA SER A 38 -8.97 4.76 -10.46
C SER A 38 -7.96 5.46 -11.36
N SER A 39 -7.75 6.77 -11.20
CA SER A 39 -6.75 7.50 -11.99
C SER A 39 -5.31 7.04 -11.73
N PHE A 40 -5.07 6.39 -10.58
CA PHE A 40 -3.73 5.95 -10.18
C PHE A 40 -3.52 4.44 -10.31
N LEU A 41 -4.53 3.62 -9.93
CA LEU A 41 -4.40 2.16 -9.92
C LEU A 41 -4.57 1.53 -11.31
N LEU A 42 -5.19 2.25 -12.27
CA LEU A 42 -5.44 1.87 -13.67
C LEU A 42 -6.29 0.60 -13.88
N ASP A 43 -6.35 -0.31 -12.90
CA ASP A 43 -7.11 -1.56 -12.91
C ASP A 43 -8.34 -1.44 -11.99
N GLU A 44 -9.52 -1.61 -12.59
CA GLU A 44 -10.81 -1.55 -11.90
C GLU A 44 -10.98 -2.67 -10.86
N VAL A 45 -10.41 -3.85 -11.09
CA VAL A 45 -10.47 -4.99 -10.16
C VAL A 45 -9.75 -4.64 -8.86
N VAL A 46 -8.60 -3.98 -8.96
CA VAL A 46 -7.82 -3.54 -7.80
C VAL A 46 -8.53 -2.43 -7.05
N VAL A 47 -9.15 -1.48 -7.77
CA VAL A 47 -9.96 -0.42 -7.15
C VAL A 47 -11.13 -1.04 -6.39
N LYS A 48 -11.86 -1.98 -7.01
CA LYS A 48 -12.97 -2.66 -6.35
C LYS A 48 -12.52 -3.36 -5.07
N LYS A 49 -11.44 -4.15 -5.14
CA LYS A 49 -10.87 -4.84 -3.97
C LYS A 49 -10.44 -3.89 -2.86
N LEU A 50 -9.88 -2.73 -3.21
CA LEU A 50 -9.50 -1.71 -2.23
C LEU A 50 -10.71 -1.24 -1.41
N PHE A 51 -11.81 -0.90 -2.07
CA PHE A 51 -12.99 -0.31 -1.39
C PHE A 51 -13.87 -1.37 -0.73
N ASP A 52 -13.97 -2.56 -1.31
CA ASP A 52 -14.90 -3.59 -0.85
C ASP A 52 -14.25 -4.52 0.20
N GLU A 53 -12.93 -4.75 0.15
CA GLU A 53 -12.25 -5.69 1.07
C GLU A 53 -11.20 -5.03 1.96
N ILE A 54 -10.30 -4.21 1.40
CA ILE A 54 -9.10 -3.74 2.12
C ILE A 54 -9.43 -2.58 3.05
N ALA A 55 -10.11 -1.54 2.55
CA ALA A 55 -10.42 -0.34 3.33
C ALA A 55 -11.34 -0.61 4.54
N PRO A 56 -12.39 -1.45 4.43
CA PRO A 56 -13.24 -1.78 5.58
C PRO A 56 -12.46 -2.46 6.72
N ARG A 57 -11.46 -3.30 6.41
CA ARG A 57 -10.62 -3.96 7.43
C ARG A 57 -9.86 -2.97 8.32
N TYR A 58 -9.58 -1.79 7.81
CA TYR A 58 -8.86 -0.74 8.55
C TYR A 58 -9.76 0.37 9.06
N SER A 59 -11.09 0.17 9.11
CA SER A 59 -12.06 1.20 9.55
C SER A 59 -11.65 1.87 10.86
N ASP A 60 -11.21 1.06 11.83
CA ASP A 60 -11.00 1.49 13.21
C ASP A 60 -9.56 2.00 13.45
N ARG A 61 -8.68 1.87 12.46
CA ARG A 61 -7.26 2.21 12.57
C ARG A 61 -6.97 3.62 12.02
N PRO A 62 -6.45 4.56 12.82
CA PRO A 62 -6.08 5.90 12.36
C PRO A 62 -4.66 5.92 11.76
N GLY A 63 -4.43 5.19 10.67
CA GLY A 63 -3.16 5.17 9.94
C GLY A 63 -2.19 4.05 10.33
N GLY A 64 -1.07 3.96 9.59
CA GLY A 64 -0.07 2.91 9.78
C GLY A 64 -0.59 1.55 9.30
N TYR A 65 -1.16 1.53 8.10
CA TYR A 65 -1.70 0.33 7.44
C TYR A 65 -0.62 -0.52 6.79
N THR A 66 0.59 0.02 6.63
CA THR A 66 1.75 -0.66 6.06
C THR A 66 2.85 -0.87 7.11
N ARG A 67 3.53 -2.01 7.04
CA ARG A 67 4.74 -2.31 7.81
C ARG A 67 5.91 -2.52 6.86
N LEU A 68 7.07 -2.01 7.24
CA LEU A 68 8.32 -2.16 6.52
C LEU A 68 9.30 -2.98 7.36
N THR A 69 9.79 -4.08 6.78
CA THR A 69 10.74 -5.00 7.42
C THR A 69 12.00 -5.08 6.57
N LYS A 70 13.17 -4.75 7.14
CA LYS A 70 14.45 -4.85 6.43
C LYS A 70 14.87 -6.30 6.29
N ILE A 71 15.39 -6.70 5.13
CA ILE A 71 15.76 -8.10 4.83
C ILE A 71 17.22 -8.25 4.36
N GLY A 72 18.04 -7.22 4.55
CA GLY A 72 19.46 -7.23 4.16
C GLY A 72 19.72 -6.65 2.78
N GLN A 73 20.89 -6.92 2.23
CA GLN A 73 21.32 -6.37 0.94
C GLN A 73 21.11 -7.38 -0.19
N ARG A 74 20.79 -6.87 -1.39
CA ARG A 74 20.70 -7.68 -2.60
C ARG A 74 22.09 -8.06 -3.10
N GLN A 75 22.26 -9.33 -3.46
CA GLN A 75 23.48 -9.81 -4.11
C GLN A 75 23.60 -9.20 -5.51
N GLY A 76 24.76 -8.61 -5.81
CA GLY A 76 25.08 -7.99 -7.10
C GLY A 76 25.32 -6.49 -7.00
N ASP A 77 24.39 -5.74 -6.43
CA ASP A 77 24.46 -4.28 -6.33
C ASP A 77 24.47 -3.73 -4.89
N ALA A 78 24.48 -4.62 -3.89
CA ALA A 78 24.45 -4.30 -2.46
C ALA A 78 23.29 -3.37 -2.05
N ALA A 79 22.21 -3.30 -2.85
CA ALA A 79 21.08 -2.44 -2.56
C ALA A 79 20.35 -2.94 -1.29
N GLU A 80 20.05 -2.05 -0.35
CA GLU A 80 19.25 -2.38 0.83
C GLU A 80 17.84 -2.80 0.41
N MET A 81 17.42 -3.98 0.83
CA MET A 81 16.13 -4.58 0.52
C MET A 81 15.21 -4.55 1.75
N ALA A 82 13.92 -4.37 1.48
CA ALA A 82 12.87 -4.41 2.47
C ALA A 82 11.61 -5.11 1.93
N VAL A 83 10.86 -5.71 2.85
CA VAL A 83 9.50 -6.19 2.63
C VAL A 83 8.56 -5.08 3.08
N LEU A 84 7.63 -4.66 2.20
CA LEU A 84 6.50 -3.82 2.55
C LEU A 84 5.25 -4.71 2.60
N GLU A 85 4.57 -4.74 3.73
CA GLU A 85 3.39 -5.57 3.96
C GLU A 85 2.22 -4.74 4.50
N LEU A 86 1.00 -5.20 4.21
CA LEU A 86 -0.20 -4.67 4.86
C LEU A 86 -0.32 -5.27 6.26
N VAL A 87 -0.63 -4.43 7.25
CA VAL A 87 -0.78 -4.85 8.65
C VAL A 87 -2.10 -5.58 8.84
N GLU A 88 -2.20 -6.53 9.77
CA GLU A 88 -3.50 -7.10 10.17
C GLU A 88 -4.26 -6.18 11.11
#